data_AF-A0A935G133-F1
#
_entry.id   AF-A0A935G133-F1
#
_cell.length_a   1.000
_cell.length_b   1.000
_cell.length_c   1.000
_cell.angle_alpha   90.00
_cell.angle_beta   90.00
_cell.angle_gamma   90.00
#
_symmetry.space_group_name_H-M   'P 1'
#
loop_
_entity.id
_entity.type
_entity.pdbx_description
1 polymer ?
#
loop_
_entity_poly.entity_id
_entity_poly.type
_entity_poly.pdbx_seq_one_letter_code
_entity_poly.pdbx_strand_id
1 'polypeptide(L)'
;MLQNDQSLTLESLKIVPPSVFYAPPSAQQQQKQKEKEDSIMSVLNKVRTDQPAPELVLSDKTLYKHGVEVTVKGSYPGLAAYLEKVQAFRQRLFWSEATITTSKYPEAKLRLIVNTLNDQPVTPLN
;
A
#
# COMPACT_ATOMS: atom_id res chain seq x y z
N MET A 1 14.09 -39.41 -11.68
CA MET A 1 14.10 -38.46 -10.54
C MET A 1 14.09 -37.06 -11.11
N LEU A 2 12.99 -36.31 -11.01
CA LEU A 2 12.95 -34.91 -11.45
C LEU A 2 13.69 -34.05 -10.43
N GLN A 3 14.77 -33.39 -10.84
CA GLN A 3 15.51 -32.42 -10.05
C GLN A 3 14.60 -31.21 -9.75
N ASN A 4 14.22 -31.05 -8.49
CA ASN A 4 13.49 -29.88 -8.00
C ASN A 4 14.49 -28.73 -7.79
N ASP A 5 14.97 -28.14 -8.88
CA ASP A 5 15.81 -26.95 -8.88
C ASP A 5 14.94 -25.72 -8.61
N GLN A 6 14.73 -25.42 -7.32
CA GLN A 6 14.03 -24.22 -6.87
C GLN A 6 15.02 -23.05 -6.69
N SER A 7 15.89 -22.83 -7.68
CA SER A 7 16.70 -21.62 -7.72
C SER A 7 15.80 -20.40 -7.91
N LEU A 8 15.51 -19.72 -6.80
CA LEU A 8 14.86 -18.42 -6.77
C LEU A 8 15.94 -17.36 -6.75
N THR A 9 15.90 -16.44 -7.70
CA THR A 9 16.81 -15.29 -7.74
C THR A 9 16.03 -14.00 -7.54
N LEU A 10 16.50 -13.18 -6.60
CA LEU A 10 15.96 -11.84 -6.39
C LEU A 10 16.49 -10.93 -7.48
N GLU A 11 15.62 -10.43 -8.35
CA GLU A 11 16.01 -9.47 -9.39
C GLU A 11 15.98 -8.04 -8.89
N SER A 12 14.98 -7.68 -8.09
CA SER A 12 14.82 -6.31 -7.61
C SER A 12 14.03 -6.26 -6.31
N LEU A 13 14.46 -5.36 -5.42
CA LEU A 13 13.76 -4.96 -4.22
C LEU A 13 13.64 -3.44 -4.24
N LYS A 14 12.41 -2.92 -4.33
CA LYS A 14 12.14 -1.49 -4.34
C LYS A 14 11.24 -1.13 -3.17
N ILE A 15 11.59 -0.07 -2.46
CA ILE A 15 10.74 0.50 -1.40
C ILE A 15 9.87 1.56 -2.05
N VAL A 16 8.56 1.47 -1.84
CA VAL A 16 7.58 2.46 -2.30
C VAL A 16 7.43 3.51 -1.19
N PRO A 17 7.52 4.81 -1.51
CA PRO A 17 7.38 5.87 -0.51
C PRO A 17 6.03 5.75 0.20
N PRO A 18 5.98 6.04 1.52
CA PRO A 18 4.75 5.88 2.26
C PRO A 18 3.67 6.80 1.73
N SER A 19 2.48 6.24 1.57
CA SER A 19 1.32 6.98 1.13
C SER A 19 0.26 6.96 2.24
N VAL A 20 -0.51 8.04 2.36
CA VAL A 20 -1.65 8.06 3.27
C VAL A 20 -2.68 7.05 2.79
N PHE A 21 -2.98 6.07 3.64
CA PHE A 21 -4.06 5.11 3.40
C PHE A 21 -5.39 5.65 3.92
N TYR A 22 -5.37 6.28 5.09
CA TYR A 22 -6.54 6.90 5.71
C TYR A 22 -6.12 8.21 6.38
N ALA A 23 -6.85 9.29 6.09
CA ALA A 23 -6.81 10.53 6.84
C ALA A 23 -8.20 10.79 7.43
N PRO A 24 -8.31 11.18 8.71
CA PRO A 24 -9.60 11.47 9.31
C PRO A 24 -10.28 12.67 8.62
N PRO A 25 -11.62 12.73 8.58
CA PRO A 25 -12.38 13.78 7.90
C PRO A 25 -12.03 15.21 8.36
N SER A 26 -11.59 15.35 9.62
CA SER A 26 -11.14 16.61 10.21
C SER A 26 -9.87 17.17 9.54
N ALA A 27 -8.91 16.30 9.17
CA ALA A 27 -7.69 16.69 8.46
C ALA A 27 -7.97 17.11 7.01
N GLN A 28 -8.98 16.50 6.37
CA GLN A 28 -9.38 16.83 4.99
C GLN A 28 -10.08 18.19 4.90
N GLN A 29 -10.77 18.62 5.96
CA GLN A 29 -11.48 19.91 5.98
C GLN A 29 -10.54 21.12 6.08
N GLN A 30 -9.39 20.98 6.75
CA GLN A 30 -8.41 22.07 6.89
C GLN A 30 -7.64 22.34 5.59
N GLN A 31 -7.35 21.33 4.77
CA GLN A 31 -6.71 21.53 3.47
C GLN A 31 -7.62 22.24 2.46
N LYS A 32 -8.92 21.95 2.50
CA LYS A 32 -9.92 22.60 1.64
C LYS A 32 -10.20 24.07 2.02
N GLN A 33 -9.79 24.50 3.21
CA GLN A 33 -9.86 25.91 3.64
C GLN A 33 -8.62 26.70 3.22
N LYS A 34 -7.44 26.08 3.15
CA LYS A 34 -6.20 26.77 2.78
C LYS A 34 -6.11 27.15 1.30
N GLU A 35 -6.79 26.43 0.41
CA GLU A 35 -6.98 26.83 -1.00
C GLU A 35 -8.10 27.87 -1.19
N LYS A 36 -8.99 28.02 -0.20
CA LYS A 36 -10.14 28.92 -0.26
C LYS A 36 -9.86 30.33 0.25
N GLU A 37 -8.73 30.53 0.94
CA GLU A 37 -8.26 31.84 1.40
C GLU A 37 -7.65 32.71 0.28
N ASP A 38 -7.36 32.17 -0.90
CA ASP A 38 -7.08 33.00 -2.09
C ASP A 38 -8.36 33.41 -2.83
N SER A 39 -9.52 32.88 -2.41
CA SER A 39 -10.84 33.13 -3.03
C SER A 39 -11.80 33.94 -2.16
N ILE A 40 -11.32 34.59 -1.08
CA ILE A 40 -12.16 35.24 -0.04
C ILE A 40 -13.05 36.42 -0.49
N MET A 41 -13.12 36.76 -1.77
CA MET A 41 -14.02 37.82 -2.23
C MET A 41 -15.27 37.34 -2.97
N SER A 42 -15.50 36.02 -3.11
CA SER A 42 -16.71 35.55 -3.77
C SER A 42 -17.53 34.57 -2.92
N VAL A 43 -18.63 35.16 -2.42
CA VAL A 43 -19.93 34.53 -2.18
C VAL A 43 -20.17 34.06 -0.74
N LEU A 44 -20.71 35.03 -0.01
CA LEU A 44 -21.67 34.91 1.08
C LEU A 44 -22.62 33.70 0.88
N ASN A 45 -22.66 32.85 1.91
CA ASN A 45 -23.84 32.09 2.33
C ASN A 45 -24.24 30.83 1.52
N LYS A 46 -23.99 29.65 2.08
CA LYS A 46 -24.98 28.56 2.02
C LYS A 46 -24.84 27.56 3.18
N VAL A 47 -25.67 27.81 4.20
CA VAL A 47 -26.47 26.86 5.00
C VAL A 47 -25.74 25.73 5.75
N ARG A 48 -25.82 25.79 7.09
CA ARG A 48 -25.49 24.72 8.04
C ARG A 48 -26.69 23.79 8.29
N THR A 49 -26.34 22.49 8.47
CA THR A 49 -26.96 21.43 9.30
C THR A 49 -28.38 20.96 8.94
N ASP A 50 -28.71 19.67 8.89
CA ASP A 50 -28.52 18.68 9.97
C ASP A 50 -28.75 17.24 9.46
N GLN A 51 -27.85 16.28 9.74
CA GLN A 51 -28.19 14.85 9.90
C GLN A 51 -27.01 14.09 10.56
N PRO A 52 -27.13 13.59 11.80
CA PRO A 52 -26.08 12.78 12.41
C PRO A 52 -26.14 11.36 11.85
N ALA A 53 -25.34 11.11 10.80
CA ALA A 53 -24.96 9.75 10.44
C ALA A 53 -24.18 9.14 11.62
N PRO A 54 -24.36 7.84 11.94
CA PRO A 54 -23.64 7.21 13.03
C PRO A 54 -22.15 7.46 12.83
N GLU A 55 -21.58 8.26 13.73
CA GLU A 55 -20.18 8.64 13.70
C GLU A 55 -19.40 7.37 14.02
N LEU A 56 -19.06 6.64 12.95
CA LEU A 56 -18.03 5.63 12.97
C LEU A 56 -16.84 6.34 13.60
N VAL A 57 -16.54 5.97 14.84
CA VAL A 57 -15.39 6.47 15.61
C VAL A 57 -14.15 5.90 14.92
N LEU A 58 -13.84 6.45 13.75
CA LEU A 58 -12.66 6.16 12.99
C LEU A 58 -11.58 6.95 13.70
N SER A 59 -10.74 6.23 14.43
CA SER A 59 -9.55 6.70 15.12
C SER A 59 -8.97 7.98 14.48
N ASP A 60 -8.73 9.02 15.29
CA ASP A 60 -8.10 10.31 14.89
C ASP A 60 -6.67 10.17 14.34
N LYS A 61 -6.22 8.93 14.09
CA LYS A 61 -4.88 8.59 13.68
C LYS A 61 -4.83 8.38 12.17
N THR A 62 -3.97 9.13 11.50
CA THR A 62 -3.62 8.93 10.10
C THR A 62 -2.94 7.57 9.94
N LEU A 63 -3.43 6.74 9.02
CA LEU A 63 -2.80 5.47 8.68
C LEU A 63 -1.98 5.64 7.41
N TYR A 64 -0.73 5.18 7.46
CA TYR A 64 0.20 5.19 6.35
C TYR A 64 0.40 3.76 5.83
N LYS A 65 0.45 3.61 4.51
CA LYS A 65 0.90 2.37 3.87
C LYS A 65 2.38 2.46 3.53
N HIS A 66 3.17 1.48 3.94
CA HIS A 66 4.56 1.31 3.51
C HIS A 66 4.62 0.11 2.57
N GLY A 67 4.93 0.37 1.29
CA GLY A 67 4.96 -0.64 0.25
C GLY A 67 6.38 -1.12 -0.05
N VAL A 68 6.50 -2.39 -0.41
CA VAL A 68 7.71 -3.00 -0.95
C VAL A 68 7.33 -3.77 -2.20
N GLU A 69 8.01 -3.51 -3.30
CA GLU A 69 7.90 -4.26 -4.54
C GLU A 69 9.09 -5.21 -4.64
N VAL A 70 8.79 -6.50 -4.78
CA VAL A 70 9.77 -7.58 -4.93
C VAL A 70 9.60 -8.20 -6.29
N THR A 71 10.68 -8.28 -7.07
CA THR A 71 10.72 -9.05 -8.32
C THR A 71 11.63 -10.26 -8.12
N VAL A 72 11.06 -11.46 -8.27
CA VAL A 72 11.77 -12.74 -8.11
C VAL A 72 11.65 -13.54 -9.41
N LYS A 73 12.73 -14.21 -9.79
CA LYS A 73 12.79 -15.09 -10.96
C LYS A 73 13.00 -16.52 -10.50
N GLY A 74 12.39 -17.48 -11.18
CA GLY A 74 12.62 -18.90 -10.92
C GLY A 74 11.62 -19.80 -11.62
N SER A 75 11.57 -21.05 -11.20
CA SER A 75 10.57 -22.00 -11.70
C SER A 75 9.18 -21.68 -11.12
N TYR A 76 8.12 -21.89 -11.90
CA TYR A 76 6.75 -21.65 -11.44
C TYR A 76 6.43 -22.34 -10.09
N PRO A 77 6.77 -23.62 -9.87
CA PRO A 77 6.55 -24.27 -8.57
C PRO A 77 7.32 -23.61 -7.43
N GLY A 78 8.56 -23.14 -7.69
CA GLY A 78 9.35 -22.41 -6.71
C GLY A 78 8.73 -21.06 -6.35
N LEU A 79 8.21 -20.34 -7.35
CA LEU A 79 7.53 -19.06 -7.13
C LEU A 79 6.21 -19.23 -6.36
N ALA A 80 5.45 -20.29 -6.64
CA ALA A 80 4.24 -20.62 -5.90
C ALA A 80 4.55 -20.93 -4.42
N ALA A 81 5.56 -21.78 -4.17
CA ALA A 81 6.01 -22.09 -2.81
C ALA A 81 6.56 -20.86 -2.07
N TYR A 82 7.23 -19.94 -2.78
CA TYR A 82 7.65 -18.66 -2.22
C TYR A 82 6.45 -17.80 -1.80
N LEU A 83 5.44 -17.71 -2.66
CA LEU A 83 4.23 -16.94 -2.39
C LEU A 83 3.49 -17.47 -1.16
N GLU A 84 3.35 -18.80 -1.01
CA GLU A 84 2.76 -19.43 0.18
C GLU A 84 3.50 -19.05 1.47
N LYS A 85 4.84 -19.02 1.46
CA LYS A 85 5.64 -18.60 2.62
C LYS A 85 5.41 -17.15 2.98
N VAL A 86 5.27 -16.27 1.98
CA VAL A 86 4.93 -14.86 2.21
C VAL A 86 3.51 -14.75 2.77
N GLN A 87 2.57 -15.62 2.38
CA GLN A 87 1.18 -15.60 2.85
C GLN A 87 1.08 -16.00 4.32
N ALA A 88 1.91 -16.96 4.72
CA ALA A 88 1.96 -17.48 6.08
C ALA A 88 2.54 -16.49 7.10
N PHE A 89 3.03 -15.33 6.65
CA PHE A 89 3.68 -14.37 7.53
C PHE A 89 2.66 -13.70 8.47
N ARG A 90 2.92 -13.75 9.78
CA ARG A 90 1.97 -13.31 10.82
C ARG A 90 1.86 -11.79 10.97
N GLN A 91 2.81 -11.03 10.44
CA GLN A 91 2.71 -9.57 10.45
C GLN A 91 1.63 -9.14 9.43
N ARG A 92 0.98 -7.99 9.67
CA ARG A 92 -0.10 -7.45 8.82
C ARG A 92 0.46 -6.98 7.46
N LEU A 93 0.85 -7.95 6.63
CA LEU A 93 1.29 -7.77 5.24
C LEU A 93 0.08 -7.92 4.34
N PHE A 94 -0.24 -6.84 3.63
CA PHE A 94 -1.32 -6.79 2.66
C PHE A 94 -0.74 -6.88 1.26
N TRP A 95 -1.13 -7.89 0.51
CA TRP A 95 -0.74 -8.01 -0.88
C TRP A 95 -1.67 -7.15 -1.72
N SER A 96 -1.12 -6.15 -2.40
CA SER A 96 -1.92 -5.34 -3.32
C SER A 96 -1.94 -5.93 -4.72
N GLU A 97 -0.84 -6.54 -5.15
CA GLU A 97 -0.70 -7.05 -6.50
C GLU A 97 0.32 -8.18 -6.57
N ALA A 98 0.01 -9.24 -7.31
CA ALA A 98 0.93 -10.30 -7.69
C ALA A 98 0.78 -10.57 -9.19
N THR A 99 1.80 -10.25 -9.97
CA THR A 99 1.83 -10.49 -11.41
C THR A 99 2.88 -11.55 -11.71
N ILE A 100 2.49 -12.61 -12.40
CA ILE A 100 3.44 -13.61 -12.92
C ILE A 100 3.55 -13.46 -14.44
N THR A 101 4.78 -13.49 -14.94
CA THR A 101 5.07 -13.41 -16.38
C THR A 101 6.04 -14.51 -16.75
N THR A 102 5.68 -15.33 -17.73
CA THR A 102 6.52 -16.43 -18.22
C THR A 102 6.97 -16.09 -19.63
N SER A 103 8.26 -15.83 -19.81
CA SER A 103 8.83 -15.54 -21.14
C SER A 103 9.35 -16.80 -21.83
N LYS A 104 10.00 -17.70 -21.08
CA LYS A 104 10.56 -18.95 -21.63
C LYS A 104 10.52 -20.04 -20.57
N TYR A 105 9.80 -21.12 -20.83
CA TYR A 105 9.75 -22.27 -19.93
C TYR A 105 11.16 -22.88 -19.72
N PRO A 106 11.53 -23.30 -18.49
CA PRO A 106 10.74 -23.33 -17.25
C PRO A 106 10.77 -22.05 -16.40
N GLU A 107 11.30 -20.96 -16.94
CA GLU A 107 11.58 -19.74 -16.20
C GLU A 107 10.41 -18.74 -16.21
N ALA A 108 10.05 -18.28 -15.02
CA ALA A 108 9.02 -17.28 -14.79
C ALA A 108 9.54 -16.16 -13.89
N LYS A 109 8.91 -14.99 -14.01
CA LYS A 109 9.16 -13.80 -13.18
C LYS A 109 7.89 -13.49 -12.40
N LEU A 110 8.02 -13.35 -11.09
CA LEU A 110 6.99 -12.89 -10.17
C LEU A 110 7.30 -11.46 -9.74
N ARG A 111 6.37 -10.55 -9.96
CA ARG A 111 6.36 -9.22 -9.36
C ARG A 111 5.30 -9.20 -8.27
N LEU A 112 5.72 -8.97 -7.03
CA LEU A 112 4.86 -8.95 -5.85
C LEU A 112 4.94 -7.58 -5.17
N ILE A 113 3.79 -6.96 -4.93
CA ILE A 113 3.69 -5.73 -4.16
C ILE A 113 3.06 -6.05 -2.80
N VAL A 114 3.85 -5.86 -1.74
CA VAL A 114 3.45 -6.08 -0.36
C VAL A 114 3.40 -4.75 0.37
N ASN A 115 2.34 -4.49 1.12
CA ASN A 115 2.17 -3.27 1.89
C ASN A 115 1.98 -3.60 3.36
N THR A 116 2.52 -2.76 4.24
CA THR A 116 2.21 -2.76 5.67
C THR A 116 1.43 -1.51 6.00
N LEU A 117 0.49 -1.62 6.94
CA LEU A 117 -0.21 -0.47 7.50
C LEU A 117 0.40 -0.14 8.86
N ASN A 118 0.85 1.10 9.01
CA ASN A 118 1.35 1.62 10.27
C ASN A 118 0.79 3.02 10.52
N ASP A 119 0.87 3.46 11.75
CA ASP A 119 0.31 4.72 12.22
C ASP A 119 1.38 5.81 12.45
N GLN A 120 2.62 5.53 12.02
CA GLN A 120 3.77 6.42 12.11
C GLN A 120 4.17 6.96 10.74
N PRO A 121 4.35 8.28 10.58
CA PRO A 121 5.04 8.82 9.42
C PRO A 121 6.52 8.43 9.47
N VAL A 122 7.09 7.95 8.35
CA VAL A 122 8.54 7.70 8.29
C VAL A 122 9.26 9.03 8.50
N THR A 123 10.07 9.13 9.55
CA THR A 123 10.90 10.31 9.78
C THR A 123 12.24 10.04 9.10
N PRO A 124 12.65 10.82 8.09
CA PRO A 124 13.99 10.68 7.53
C PRO A 124 15.02 11.01 8.62
N LEU A 125 16.02 10.14 8.76
CA LEU A 125 17.19 10.39 9.61
C LEU A 125 17.98 11.54 8.97
N ASN A 126 18.08 12.66 9.70
CA ASN A 126 19.05 13.74 9.43
C ASN A 126 20.36 13.45 10.15
#